data_AF-A0A1G8FFB9-F1
#
_entry.id   AF-A0A1G8FFB9-F1
#
_cell.length_a   1.000
_cell.length_b   1.000
_cell.length_c   1.000
_cell.angle_alpha   90.00
_cell.angle_beta   90.00
_cell.angle_gamma   90.00
#
_symmetry.space_group_name_H-M   'P 1'
#
loop_
_entity.id
_entity.type
_entity.pdbx_description
1 polymer ?
#
loop_
_entity_poly.entity_id
_entity_poly.type
_entity_poly.pdbx_seq_one_letter_code
_entity_poly.pdbx_strand_id
1 'polypeptide(L)' 'MITRGEFFMIKELYRKGMSISDIARQLGIDRKTVRKYLGENSPPLKKKRTSRGSKLDRYKDYLHKRMIEDGVFNSEKLYG' A
#
# COMPACT_ATOMS: atom_id res chain seq x y z
N MET A 1 -1.01 -5.56 3.45
CA MET A 1 0.42 -5.64 3.84
C MET A 1 0.42 -5.69 5.34
N ILE A 2 1.03 -6.73 5.94
CA ILE A 2 1.01 -6.88 7.41
C ILE A 2 1.84 -5.78 8.07
N THR A 3 1.49 -5.46 9.30
CA THR A 3 2.24 -4.57 10.18
C THR A 3 3.48 -5.27 10.72
N ARG A 4 4.38 -4.47 11.29
CA ARG A 4 5.57 -4.99 11.99
C ARG A 4 5.19 -5.82 13.22
N GLY A 5 4.10 -5.49 13.90
CA GLY A 5 3.58 -6.26 15.03
C GLY A 5 3.09 -7.64 14.62
N GLU A 6 2.25 -7.70 13.58
CA GLU A 6 1.77 -8.97 13.02
C GLU A 6 2.92 -9.88 12.56
N PHE A 7 3.99 -9.33 12.00
CA PHE A 7 5.17 -10.10 11.61
C PHE A 7 5.81 -10.85 12.79
N PHE A 8 6.01 -10.17 13.91
CA PHE A 8 6.58 -10.81 15.10
C PHE A 8 5.61 -11.81 15.72
N MET A 9 4.31 -11.53 15.69
CA MET A 9 3.29 -12.43 16.21
C MET A 9 3.21 -13.73 15.40
N ILE A 10 3.32 -13.66 14.07
CA ILE A 10 3.44 -14.85 13.20
C ILE A 10 4.63 -15.73 13.63
N LYS A 11 5.81 -15.12 13.80
CA LYS A 11 7.04 -15.83 14.21
C LYS A 11 6.89 -16.46 15.60
N GLU A 12 6.30 -15.72 16.54
CA GLU A 12 6.11 -16.19 17.92
C GLU A 12 5.13 -17.35 18.00
N LEU A 13 3.96 -17.24 17.36
CA LEU A 13 2.94 -18.29 17.35
C LEU A 13 3.44 -19.57 16.65
N TYR A 14 4.22 -19.41 15.58
CA TYR A 14 4.85 -20.55 14.93
C TYR A 14 5.91 -21.22 15.82
N ARG A 15 6.71 -20.43 16.55
CA ARG A 15 7.67 -20.95 17.54
C ARG A 15 6.96 -21.69 18.69
N LYS A 16 5.73 -21.29 19.04
CA LYS A 16 4.86 -22.00 20.00
C LYS A 16 4.26 -23.30 19.43
N GLY A 17 4.57 -23.66 18.18
CA GLY A 17 4.13 -24.91 17.55
C GLY A 17 2.77 -24.82 16.86
N MET A 18 2.19 -23.62 16.70
CA MET A 18 0.92 -23.48 15.99
C MET A 18 1.07 -23.73 14.48
N SER A 19 0.06 -24.34 13.87
CA SER A 19 0.03 -24.55 12.44
C SER A 19 -0.20 -23.22 11.69
N ILE A 20 0.26 -23.15 10.43
CA ILE A 20 0.01 -21.99 9.55
C ILE A 20 -1.49 -21.67 9.45
N SER A 21 -2.35 -22.69 9.46
CA SER A 21 -3.80 -22.53 9.36
C SER A 21 -4.41 -21.93 10.64
N ASP A 22 -3.86 -22.26 11.81
CA ASP A 22 -4.32 -21.72 13.09
C ASP A 22 -3.86 -20.28 13.27
N ILE A 23 -2.61 -19.98 12.93
CA ILE A 23 -2.06 -18.62 12.94
C ILE A 23 -2.89 -17.71 12.02
N ALA A 24 -3.21 -18.18 10.81
CA ALA A 24 -4.04 -17.44 9.86
C ALA A 24 -5.44 -17.14 10.41
N ARG A 25 -6.08 -18.12 11.08
CA ARG A 25 -7.40 -17.94 11.71
C ARG A 25 -7.32 -16.97 12.90
N GLN A 26 -6.30 -17.10 13.74
CA GLN A 26 -6.12 -16.27 14.92
C GLN A 26 -5.82 -14.79 14.57
N LEU A 27 -5.03 -14.56 13.53
CA LEU A 27 -4.61 -13.22 13.11
C LEU A 27 -5.48 -12.62 12.00
N GLY A 28 -6.45 -13.36 11.46
CA GLY A 28 -7.32 -12.89 10.38
C GLY A 28 -6.57 -12.61 9.06
N ILE A 29 -5.43 -13.25 8.83
CA ILE A 29 -4.58 -13.05 7.65
C ILE A 29 -4.55 -14.32 6.79
N ASP A 30 -4.35 -14.13 5.48
CA ASP A 30 -4.29 -15.25 4.54
C ASP A 30 -3.13 -16.21 4.84
N ARG A 31 -3.36 -17.52 4.71
CA ARG A 31 -2.36 -18.57 4.98
C ARG A 31 -1.09 -18.43 4.13
N LYS A 32 -1.20 -17.92 2.89
CA LYS A 32 -0.04 -17.64 2.03
C LYS A 32 0.78 -16.49 2.58
N THR A 33 0.14 -15.51 3.22
CA THR A 33 0.81 -14.40 3.91
C THR A 33 1.61 -14.91 5.10
N VAL A 34 1.00 -15.75 5.95
CA VAL A 34 1.70 -16.41 7.06
C VAL A 34 2.92 -17.20 6.55
N ARG A 35 2.72 -18.07 5.55
CA ARG A 35 3.80 -18.87 4.96
C ARG A 35 4.95 -18.01 4.43
N LYS A 36 4.63 -16.94 3.71
CA LYS A 36 5.62 -16.00 3.17
C LYS A 36 6.46 -15.40 4.30
N TYR A 37 5.82 -14.85 5.33
CA TYR A 37 6.52 -14.13 6.40
C TYR A 37 7.24 -15.03 7.40
N LEU A 38 6.94 -16.33 7.46
CA LEU A 38 7.75 -17.29 8.20
C LEU A 38 9.15 -17.45 7.59
N GLY A 39 9.25 -17.44 6.26
CA GLY A 39 10.53 -17.52 5.53
C GLY A 39 11.31 -16.21 5.44
N GLU A 40 10.70 -15.06 5.76
CA GLU A 40 11.38 -13.77 5.75
C GLU A 40 12.06 -13.49 7.12
N ASN A 41 13.26 -12.92 7.10
CA ASN A 41 14.02 -12.60 8.32
C ASN A 41 13.70 -11.21 8.90
N SER A 42 13.08 -10.35 8.11
CA SER A 42 12.79 -8.96 8.49
C SER A 42 11.32 -8.61 8.24
N PRO A 43 10.70 -7.78 9.08
CA PRO A 43 9.34 -7.30 8.85
C PRO A 43 9.25 -6.49 7.55
N PRO A 44 8.07 -6.43 6.91
CA PRO A 44 7.91 -5.68 5.68
C PRO A 44 8.21 -4.20 5.91
N LEU A 45 9.14 -3.66 5.13
CA LEU A 45 9.37 -2.23 5.06
C LEU A 45 8.20 -1.56 4.32
N LYS A 46 7.61 -0.53 4.92
CA LYS A 46 6.68 0.35 4.21
C LYS A 46 7.46 1.06 3.10
N LYS A 47 7.41 0.52 1.88
CA LYS A 47 8.03 1.17 0.72
C LYS A 47 7.26 2.46 0.44
N LYS A 48 7.93 3.62 0.53
CA LYS A 48 7.35 4.89 0.10
C LYS A 48 6.96 4.71 -1.36
N ARG A 49 5.68 4.89 -1.68
CA ARG A 49 5.22 4.79 -3.06
C ARG A 49 5.96 5.88 -3.83
N THR A 50 6.75 5.49 -4.82
CA THR A 50 7.29 6.46 -5.77
C THR A 50 6.08 7.12 -6.44
N SER A 51 6.04 8.45 -6.48
CA SER A 51 5.02 9.12 -7.26
C SER A 51 5.27 8.73 -8.71
N ARG A 52 4.34 7.99 -9.29
CA ARG A 52 4.32 7.82 -10.73
C ARG A 52 4.02 9.20 -11.31
N GLY A 53 4.72 9.57 -12.38
CA GLY A 53 4.38 10.80 -13.11
C GLY A 53 2.89 10.80 -13.46
N SER A 54 2.24 11.93 -13.24
CA SER A 54 0.86 12.14 -13.66
C SER A 54 0.84 12.46 -15.15
N LYS A 55 -0.21 12.03 -15.86
CA LYS A 55 -0.49 12.51 -17.22
C LYS A 55 -0.58 14.05 -17.26
N LEU A 56 -0.98 14.66 -16.15
CA LEU A 56 -1.11 16.10 -15.98
C LEU A 56 0.23 16.81 -15.79
N ASP A 57 1.34 16.11 -15.50
CA ASP A 57 2.61 16.77 -15.19
C ASP A 57 3.08 17.68 -16.32
N ARG A 58 2.81 17.31 -17.59
CA ARG A 58 3.13 18.13 -18.77
C ARG A 58 2.30 19.40 -18.90
N TYR A 59 1.19 19.52 -18.16
CA TYR A 59 0.21 20.59 -18.28
C TYR A 59 0.04 21.40 -17.00
N LYS A 60 0.77 21.07 -15.93
CA LYS A 60 0.62 21.72 -14.62
C LYS A 60 0.82 23.23 -14.71
N ASP A 61 1.85 23.69 -15.42
CA ASP A 61 2.15 25.12 -15.54
C ASP A 61 0.98 25.88 -16.15
N TYR A 62 0.39 25.32 -17.21
CA TYR A 62 -0.80 25.89 -17.85
C TYR A 62 -2.01 25.89 -16.92
N LEU A 63 -2.28 24.78 -16.23
CA LEU A 63 -3.41 24.67 -15.31
C LEU A 63 -3.26 25.64 -14.12
N HIS A 64 -2.05 25.79 -13.59
CA HIS A 64 -1.77 26.75 -12.51
C HIS A 64 -2.02 28.18 -12.95
N LYS A 65 -1.52 28.58 -14.12
CA LYS A 65 -1.79 29.90 -14.69
C LYS A 65 -3.31 30.13 -14.82
N ARG A 66 -4.01 29.20 -15.46
CA ARG A 66 -5.45 29.32 -15.73
C ARG A 66 -6.30 29.37 -14.46
N MET A 67 -5.90 28.66 -13.41
CA MET A 67 -6.62 28.65 -12.14
C MET A 67 -6.29 29.89 -11.29
N ILE A 68 -5.01 30.24 -11.16
CA ILE A 68 -4.54 31.27 -10.22
C ILE A 68 -4.66 32.67 -10.83
N GLU A 69 -4.26 32.85 -12.08
CA GLU A 69 -4.27 34.15 -12.75
C GLU A 69 -5.63 34.44 -13.37
N ASP A 70 -6.18 33.49 -14.14
CA ASP A 70 -7.44 33.72 -14.87
C ASP A 70 -8.69 33.42 -14.03
N GLY A 71 -8.53 32.83 -12.84
CA GLY A 71 -9.63 32.49 -11.93
C GLY A 71 -10.57 31.41 -12.47
N VAL A 72 -10.12 30.61 -13.45
CA VAL A 72 -10.96 29.62 -14.13
C VAL A 72 -10.78 28.24 -13.51
N PHE A 73 -11.81 27.78 -12.79
CA PHE A 73 -11.84 26.49 -12.08
C PHE A 73 -12.87 25.50 -12.63
N ASN A 74 -13.50 25.81 -13.77
CA ASN A 74 -14.48 24.92 -14.38
C ASN A 74 -13.81 23.71 -15.07
N SER A 75 -14.60 22.68 -15.34
CA SER A 75 -14.16 21.52 -16.12
C SER A 75 -15.29 21.03 -17.02
N GLU A 76 -14.94 20.53 -18.20
CA GLU A 76 -15.90 20.03 -19.19
C GLU A 76 -15.44 18.67 -19.72
N LYS A 77 -16.38 17.71 -19.81
CA LYS A 77 -16.12 16.37 -20.33
C LYS A 77 -16.16 16.43 -21.86
N LEU A 78 -14.99 16.34 -22.50
CA LEU A 78 -14.88 16.46 -23.96
C LEU A 78 -15.28 15.20 -24.73
N TYR A 79 -15.24 14.02 -24.11
CA TYR A 79 -15.56 12.74 -24.77
C TYR A 79 -16.51 11.93 -23.91
N GLY A 80 -17.73 11.72 -24.45
CA GLY A 80 -18.91 11.08 -23.87
C GLY A 80 -18.84 9.57 -23.85
#